data_AF-A0A0N5BJ06-F1
#
_entry.id   AF-A0A0N5BJ06-F1
#
_cell.length_a   1.000
_cell.length_b   1.000
_cell.length_c   1.000
_cell.angle_alpha   90.00
_cell.angle_beta   90.00
_cell.angle_gamma   90.00
#
_symmetry.space_group_name_H-M   'P 1'
#
loop_
_entity.id
_entity.type
_entity.pdbx_description
1 polymer ?
#
loop_
_entity_poly.entity_id
_entity_poly.type
_entity_poly.pdbx_seq_one_letter_code
_entity_poly.pdbx_strand_id
1 'polypeptide(L)'
;MLSKRDIRAMMLYEFKRGTNAAKTTQEINKTFGENLVSPSTVQRWFKKFREGSEDLENEKREKPESVLDNDVLREVVEANPRTTVRELARELNVSKSTVSRHLQEIEKTKKLDRWVPYE
;
A
#
# COMPACT_ATOMS: atom_id res chain seq x y z
N MET A 1 2.92 18.95 15.78
CA MET A 1 2.33 17.60 16.01
C MET A 1 3.45 16.59 15.95
N LEU A 2 3.48 15.60 16.84
CA LEU A 2 4.46 14.52 16.76
C LEU A 2 4.21 13.66 15.51
N SER A 3 5.25 13.44 14.72
CA SER A 3 5.20 12.47 13.63
C SER A 3 5.24 11.04 14.17
N LYS A 4 4.85 10.06 13.34
CA LYS A 4 4.98 8.65 13.69
C LYS A 4 6.44 8.26 13.96
N ARG A 5 7.39 8.89 13.26
CA ARG A 5 8.82 8.66 13.43
C ARG A 5 9.29 9.16 14.80
N ASP A 6 8.83 10.34 15.23
CA ASP A 6 9.17 10.91 16.55
C ASP A 6 8.70 10.00 17.69
N ILE A 7 7.46 9.50 17.60
CA ILE A 7 6.89 8.58 18.58
C ILE A 7 7.73 7.30 18.67
N ARG A 8 8.19 6.76 17.53
CA ARG A 8 9.03 5.55 17.50
C ARG A 8 10.43 5.81 18.04
N ALA A 9 11.00 6.99 17.78
CA ALA A 9 12.27 7.40 18.36
C ALA A 9 12.19 7.46 19.89
N MET A 10 11.08 7.96 20.44
CA MET A 10 10.82 7.95 21.89
C MET A 10 10.69 6.52 22.44
N MET A 11 9.99 5.63 21.73
CA MET A 11 9.92 4.22 22.12
C MET A 11 11.31 3.56 22.12
N LEU A 12 12.15 3.84 21.12
CA LEU A 12 13.51 3.31 21.04
C LEU A 12 14.39 3.84 22.18
N TYR A 13 14.26 5.14 22.50
CA TYR A 13 14.95 5.74 23.63
C TYR A 13 14.57 5.07 24.96
N GLU A 14 13.27 4.90 25.22
CA GLU A 14 12.77 4.21 26.42
C GLU A 14 13.21 2.74 26.48
N PHE A 15 13.20 2.05 25.35
CA PHE A 15 13.71 0.69 25.24
C PHE A 15 15.21 0.61 25.62
N LYS A 16 16.04 1.53 25.12
CA LYS A 16 17.48 1.60 25.47
C LYS A 16 17.72 1.97 26.93
N ARG A 17 16.79 2.67 27.58
CA ARG A 17 16.80 2.92 29.03
C ARG A 17 16.43 1.68 29.86
N GLY A 18 15.94 0.62 29.24
CA GLY A 18 15.51 -0.60 29.93
C GLY A 18 14.15 -0.47 30.60
N THR A 19 13.31 0.50 30.20
CA THR A 19 11.94 0.58 30.72
C THR A 19 11.05 -0.49 30.09
N ASN A 20 9.96 -0.87 30.77
CA ASN A 20 8.99 -1.81 30.22
C ASN A 20 8.00 -1.08 29.29
N ALA A 21 7.42 -1.82 28.33
CA ALA A 21 6.42 -1.32 27.38
C ALA A 21 5.22 -0.65 28.08
N ALA A 22 4.70 -1.25 29.16
CA ALA A 22 3.56 -0.68 29.89
C ALA A 22 3.89 0.69 30.50
N LYS A 23 5.08 0.83 31.11
CA LYS A 23 5.57 2.09 31.68
C LYS A 23 5.82 3.12 30.58
N THR A 24 6.40 2.70 29.47
CA THR A 24 6.64 3.54 28.29
C THR A 24 5.33 4.10 27.72
N THR A 25 4.29 3.27 27.60
CA THR A 25 2.96 3.71 27.16
C THR A 25 2.37 4.77 28.08
N GLN A 26 2.46 4.56 29.40
CA GLN A 26 1.98 5.52 30.39
C GLN A 26 2.74 6.84 30.30
N GLU A 27 4.07 6.80 30.22
CA GLU A 27 4.90 8.00 30.16
C GLU A 27 4.63 8.81 28.89
N ILE A 28 4.61 8.16 27.73
CA ILE A 28 4.33 8.83 26.44
C ILE A 28 2.94 9.49 26.46
N ASN A 29 1.90 8.76 26.91
CA ASN A 29 0.54 9.30 26.96
C ASN A 29 0.39 10.41 28.01
N LYS A 30 1.15 10.34 29.12
CA LYS A 30 1.16 11.39 30.14
C LYS A 30 1.83 12.67 29.65
N THR A 31 2.93 12.56 28.90
CA THR A 31 3.72 13.72 28.45
C THR A 31 3.16 14.38 27.19
N PHE A 32 2.65 13.60 26.24
CA PHE A 32 2.32 14.08 24.89
C PHE A 32 0.83 14.02 24.54
N GLY A 33 -0.01 13.56 25.47
CA GLY A 33 -1.47 13.54 25.33
C GLY A 33 -2.07 12.15 25.50
N GLU A 34 -3.27 12.09 26.08
CA GLU A 34 -3.97 10.84 26.30
C GLU A 34 -4.16 10.06 25.00
N ASN A 35 -3.95 8.75 25.06
CA ASN A 35 -4.14 7.81 23.95
C ASN A 35 -3.29 8.08 22.69
N LEU A 36 -2.15 8.79 22.81
CA LEU A 36 -1.21 8.96 21.70
C LEU A 36 -0.69 7.61 21.17
N VAL A 37 -0.38 6.68 22.08
CA VAL A 37 0.08 5.32 21.76
C VAL A 37 -0.70 4.26 22.52
N SER A 38 -0.98 3.15 21.85
CA SER A 38 -1.57 1.97 22.49
C SER A 38 -0.50 1.05 23.07
N PRO A 39 -0.80 0.31 24.16
CA PRO A 39 0.12 -0.68 24.72
C PRO A 39 0.61 -1.70 23.69
N SER A 40 -0.30 -2.19 22.83
CA SER A 40 0.02 -3.16 21.77
C SER A 40 0.99 -2.59 20.73
N THR A 41 0.92 -1.28 20.45
CA THR A 41 1.87 -0.62 19.54
C THR A 41 3.26 -0.59 20.15
N VAL A 42 3.39 -0.19 21.41
CA VAL A 42 4.69 -0.15 22.11
C VAL A 42 5.30 -1.55 22.21
N GLN A 43 4.50 -2.56 22.56
CA GLN A 43 4.96 -3.96 22.63
C GLN A 43 5.48 -4.47 21.28
N ARG A 44 4.79 -4.16 20.18
CA ARG A 44 5.24 -4.53 18.83
C ARG A 44 6.59 -3.90 18.49
N TRP A 45 6.78 -2.62 18.80
CA TRP A 45 8.05 -1.93 18.58
C TRP A 45 9.16 -2.48 19.47
N PHE A 46 8.88 -2.75 20.74
CA PHE A 46 9.85 -3.36 21.66
C PHE A 46 10.26 -4.77 21.22
N LYS A 47 9.35 -5.54 20.61
CA LYS A 47 9.70 -6.81 19.98
C LYS A 47 10.68 -6.58 18.82
N LYS A 48 10.37 -5.64 17.91
CA LYS A 48 11.25 -5.28 16.77
C LYS A 48 12.64 -4.83 17.24
N PHE A 49 12.72 -4.04 18.31
CA PHE A 49 13.99 -3.60 18.89
C PHE A 49 14.79 -4.74 19.54
N ARG A 50 14.12 -5.70 20.19
CA ARG A 50 14.78 -6.91 20.71
C ARG A 50 15.33 -7.80 19.60
N GLU A 51 14.71 -7.79 18.43
CA GLU A 51 15.18 -8.48 17.22
C GLU A 51 16.34 -7.73 16.53
N GLY A 52 16.81 -6.60 17.09
CA GLY A 52 17.96 -5.84 16.60
C GLY A 52 17.64 -4.80 15.52
N SER A 53 16.37 -4.64 15.14
CA SER A 53 15.98 -3.64 14.15
C SER A 53 15.68 -2.29 14.79
N GLU A 54 16.59 -1.33 14.65
CA GLU A 54 16.39 0.07 15.05
C GLU A 54 15.73 0.94 13.97
N ASP A 55 15.30 0.35 12.84
CA ASP A 55 14.61 1.09 11.79
C ASP A 55 13.25 1.62 12.26
N LEU A 56 13.16 2.95 12.35
CA LEU A 56 11.98 3.71 12.77
C LEU A 56 10.99 3.92 11.63
N GLU A 57 11.34 3.57 10.40
CA GLU A 57 10.41 3.63 9.29
C GLU A 57 9.51 2.39 9.23
N ASN A 58 8.40 2.54 8.50
CA ASN A 58 7.67 1.34 8.08
C ASN A 58 8.50 0.66 7.00
N GLU A 59 8.66 -0.64 7.11
CA GLU A 59 9.06 -1.46 5.97
C GLU A 59 8.12 -1.15 4.80
N LYS A 60 8.70 -1.10 3.59
CA LYS A 60 7.91 -0.97 2.38
C LYS A 60 6.91 -2.11 2.39
N ARG A 61 5.63 -1.77 2.47
CA ARG A 61 4.58 -2.77 2.32
C ARG A 61 4.67 -3.25 0.89
N GLU A 62 5.10 -4.49 0.71
CA GLU A 62 4.98 -5.16 -0.56
C GLU A 62 3.50 -5.18 -0.93
N LYS A 63 3.20 -4.59 -2.08
CA LYS A 63 1.86 -4.70 -2.65
C LYS A 63 1.72 -6.15 -3.10
N PRO A 64 0.57 -6.80 -2.87
CA PRO A 64 0.31 -8.11 -3.47
C PRO A 64 0.63 -8.05 -4.97
N GLU A 65 1.33 -9.07 -5.46
CA GLU A 65 1.63 -9.19 -6.88
C GLU A 65 0.34 -9.07 -7.69
N SER A 66 0.40 -8.28 -8.77
CA SER A 66 -0.77 -8.13 -9.64
C SER A 66 -1.01 -9.45 -10.37
N VAL A 67 -2.23 -9.98 -10.24
CA VAL A 67 -2.68 -11.21 -10.91
C VAL A 67 -2.62 -11.09 -12.44
N LEU A 68 -2.65 -9.86 -12.97
CA LEU A 68 -2.63 -9.60 -14.40
C LEU A 68 -1.26 -9.06 -14.84
N ASP A 69 -0.68 -9.69 -15.85
CA ASP A 69 0.50 -9.21 -16.56
C ASP A 69 0.11 -8.11 -17.57
N ASN A 70 0.82 -6.98 -17.52
CA ASN A 70 0.62 -5.85 -18.42
C ASN A 70 1.00 -6.17 -19.86
N ASP A 71 1.94 -7.09 -20.09
CA ASP A 71 2.37 -7.50 -21.42
C ASP A 71 1.29 -8.34 -22.10
N VAL A 72 0.71 -9.31 -21.36
CA VAL A 72 -0.43 -10.11 -21.81
C VAL A 72 -1.64 -9.22 -22.12
N LEU A 73 -1.95 -8.26 -21.23
CA LEU A 73 -3.07 -7.34 -21.49
C LEU A 73 -2.83 -6.49 -22.75
N ARG A 74 -1.59 -6.05 -22.99
CA ARG A 74 -1.23 -5.26 -24.17
C ARG A 74 -1.43 -6.04 -25.45
N GLU A 75 -0.99 -7.30 -25.49
CA GLU A 75 -1.17 -8.18 -26.66
C GLU A 75 -2.65 -8.38 -27.00
N VAL A 76 -3.49 -8.68 -26.00
CA VAL A 76 -4.94 -8.90 -26.23
C VAL A 76 -5.62 -7.63 -26.75
N VAL A 77 -5.26 -6.46 -26.20
CA VAL A 77 -5.82 -5.17 -26.62
C VAL A 77 -5.37 -4.78 -28.03
N GLU A 78 -4.11 -5.07 -28.39
CA GLU A 78 -3.58 -4.78 -29.73
C GLU A 78 -4.12 -5.73 -30.80
N ALA A 79 -4.34 -7.00 -30.46
CA ALA A 79 -4.98 -7.97 -31.33
C ALA A 79 -6.42 -7.58 -31.69
N ASN A 80 -7.17 -7.01 -30.73
CA ASN A 80 -8.52 -6.52 -30.98
C ASN A 80 -8.84 -5.24 -30.18
N PRO A 81 -8.60 -4.04 -30.76
CA PRO A 81 -8.75 -2.76 -30.06
C PRO A 81 -10.21 -2.37 -29.80
N ARG A 82 -11.18 -3.12 -30.35
CA ARG A 82 -12.62 -2.90 -30.09
C ARG A 82 -13.14 -3.67 -28.88
N THR A 83 -12.31 -4.48 -28.23
CA THR A 83 -12.70 -5.25 -27.05
C THR A 83 -13.11 -4.34 -25.90
N THR A 84 -14.19 -4.70 -25.23
CA THR A 84 -14.64 -3.96 -24.05
C THR A 84 -13.89 -4.44 -22.81
N VAL A 85 -13.74 -3.54 -21.81
CA VAL A 85 -13.19 -3.89 -20.49
C VAL A 85 -13.94 -5.07 -19.84
N ARG A 86 -15.23 -5.25 -20.16
CA ARG A 86 -16.06 -6.33 -19.64
C ARG A 86 -15.75 -7.68 -20.28
N GLU A 87 -15.37 -7.69 -21.55
CA GLU A 87 -14.94 -8.90 -22.26
C GLU A 87 -13.53 -9.28 -21.81
N LEU A 88 -12.60 -8.33 -21.77
CA LEU A 88 -11.24 -8.53 -21.25
C LEU A 88 -11.26 -9.09 -19.83
N ALA A 89 -12.14 -8.58 -18.95
CA ALA A 89 -12.29 -9.09 -17.60
C ALA A 89 -12.77 -10.55 -17.55
N ARG A 90 -13.65 -10.96 -18.50
CA ARG A 90 -14.12 -12.34 -18.60
C ARG A 90 -13.05 -13.27 -19.14
N GLU A 91 -12.35 -12.85 -20.18
CA GLU A 91 -11.29 -13.62 -20.85
C GLU A 91 -10.08 -13.84 -19.92
N LEU A 92 -9.65 -12.78 -19.24
CA LEU A 92 -8.50 -12.79 -18.33
C LEU A 92 -8.87 -13.24 -16.91
N ASN A 93 -10.13 -13.60 -16.67
CA ASN A 93 -10.68 -14.01 -15.37
C ASN A 93 -10.30 -13.08 -14.20
N VAL A 94 -10.34 -11.76 -14.44
CA VAL A 94 -10.02 -10.72 -13.46
C VAL A 94 -11.16 -9.71 -13.33
N SER A 95 -11.18 -8.96 -12.25
CA SER A 95 -12.18 -7.91 -12.08
C SER A 95 -12.03 -6.81 -13.13
N LYS A 96 -13.15 -6.17 -13.53
CA LYS A 96 -13.14 -5.03 -14.46
C LYS A 96 -12.29 -3.86 -13.94
N SER A 97 -12.26 -3.65 -12.62
CA SER A 97 -11.45 -2.60 -12.01
C SER A 97 -9.95 -2.91 -12.10
N THR A 98 -9.56 -4.18 -12.04
CA THR A 98 -8.19 -4.61 -12.34
C THR A 98 -7.85 -4.29 -13.79
N VAL A 99 -8.65 -4.74 -14.76
CA VAL A 99 -8.40 -4.45 -16.19
C VAL A 99 -8.30 -2.94 -16.44
N SER A 100 -9.23 -2.14 -15.93
CA SER A 100 -9.19 -0.68 -16.11
C SER A 100 -7.94 -0.01 -15.53
N ARG A 101 -7.44 -0.49 -14.39
CA ARG A 101 -6.21 0.02 -13.77
C ARG A 101 -5.00 -0.33 -14.62
N HIS A 102 -4.89 -1.59 -15.03
CA HIS A 102 -3.78 -2.05 -15.86
C HIS A 102 -3.78 -1.35 -17.23
N LEU A 103 -4.94 -1.12 -17.86
CA LEU A 103 -5.05 -0.31 -19.09
C LEU A 103 -4.50 1.12 -18.92
N GLN A 104 -4.71 1.74 -17.76
CA GLN A 104 -4.12 3.06 -17.44
C GLN A 104 -2.61 2.97 -17.25
N GLU A 105 -2.11 1.92 -16.59
CA GLU A 105 -0.67 1.70 -16.39
C GLU A 105 0.08 1.49 -17.72
N ILE A 106 -0.56 0.87 -18.73
CA ILE A 106 -0.02 0.71 -20.10
C ILE A 106 -0.44 1.82 -21.07
N GLU A 107 -0.97 2.94 -20.55
CA GLU A 107 -1.38 4.13 -21.32
C GLU A 107 -2.39 3.87 -22.46
N LYS A 108 -3.16 2.77 -22.41
CA LYS A 108 -4.22 2.47 -23.38
C LYS A 108 -5.50 3.22 -22.98
N THR A 109 -6.01 4.03 -23.90
CA THR A 109 -7.23 4.82 -23.71
C THR A 109 -8.27 4.51 -24.79
N LYS A 110 -9.56 4.56 -24.41
CA LYS A 110 -10.66 4.38 -25.37
C LYS A 110 -10.72 5.61 -26.29
N LYS A 111 -10.58 5.38 -27.60
CA LYS A 111 -10.87 6.37 -28.64
C LYS A 111 -12.16 5.98 -29.37
N LEU A 112 -12.92 6.97 -29.81
CA LEU A 112 -14.12 6.74 -30.64
C LEU A 112 -13.71 6.60 -32.10
N ASP A 113 -14.44 5.77 -32.83
CA ASP A 113 -14.24 5.60 -34.27
C ASP A 113 -14.53 6.92 -35.01
N ARG A 114 -13.79 7.15 -36.10
CA ARG A 114 -14.01 8.30 -36.98
C ARG A 114 -15.31 8.10 -37.76
N TRP A 115 -16.18 9.09 -37.75
CA TRP A 115 -17.40 9.07 -38.56
C TRP A 115 -17.04 9.20 -40.06
N VAL A 116 -17.57 8.28 -40.88
CA VAL A 116 -17.40 8.27 -42.34
C VAL A 116 -18.77 8.47 -42.97
N PRO A 117 -18.97 9.49 -43.83
CA PRO A 117 -20.24 9.69 -44.53
C PRO A 117 -20.57 8.51 -45.44
N TYR A 118 -21.86 8.19 -45.53
CA TYR A 118 -22.39 7.21 -46.46
C TYR A 118 -22.59 7.86 -47.85
N GLU A 119 -22.27 7.15 -48.94
CA GLU A 119 -22.48 7.58 -50.34
C GLU A 119 -23.91 7.37 -50.83
#